data_AF-A0A353JA42-F1
#
_entry.id   AF-A0A353JA42-F1
#
_cell.length_a   1.000
_cell.length_b   1.000
_cell.length_c   1.000
_cell.angle_alpha   90.00
_cell.angle_beta   90.00
_cell.angle_gamma   90.00
#
_symmetry.space_group_name_H-M   'P 1'
#
loop_
_entity.id
_entity.type
_entity.pdbx_description
1 polymer ?
#
loop_
_entity_poly.entity_id
_entity_poly.type
_entity_poly.pdbx_seq_one_letter_code
_entity_poly.pdbx_strand_id
1 'polypeptide(L)'
;MSKNTRGVKAYISDSNTTNCAKGIPKKHWIVYYYLLSISKWNYKDKEQHRYVYKKDINISEISKRLKVSRTTYYSAIENLINNNIIAEDSYNDKYYKLPSYPKCYANIQPYVLKELLAYSVESDIGIDLLRTYLILKKYNELKTNIIKNFTKKDIVVLLERGESATREYRKVEIILILLKKFDLIDFTKEFKRTKISQYYVYTLKKVNTHSNYLYNNFINPEKKIKEIMQQLLEEL
;
A
#
# COMPACT_ATOMS: atom_id res chain seq x y z
N MET A 1 -23.28 -13.13 7.58
CA MET A 1 -22.01 -12.97 6.82
C MET A 1 -22.23 -11.98 5.68
N SER A 2 -21.52 -10.86 5.65
CA SER A 2 -21.64 -9.84 4.60
C SER A 2 -21.18 -10.40 3.25
N LYS A 3 -22.08 -10.51 2.27
CA LYS A 3 -21.79 -10.95 0.89
C LYS A 3 -20.82 -10.00 0.15
N ASN A 4 -20.55 -8.80 0.69
CA ASN A 4 -19.68 -7.79 0.08
C ASN A 4 -18.17 -8.05 0.26
N THR A 5 -17.77 -8.89 1.21
CA THR A 5 -16.33 -9.10 1.51
C THR A 5 -15.67 -10.13 0.60
N ARG A 6 -16.46 -11.03 -0.03
CA ARG A 6 -15.97 -11.98 -1.04
C ARG A 6 -15.45 -11.26 -2.29
N GLY A 7 -16.10 -10.17 -2.69
CA GLY A 7 -15.68 -9.32 -3.82
C GLY A 7 -14.54 -8.36 -3.51
N VAL A 8 -13.94 -8.45 -2.31
CA VAL A 8 -12.78 -7.64 -1.91
C VAL A 8 -11.57 -8.56 -1.68
N LYS A 9 -11.78 -9.74 -1.05
CA LYS A 9 -10.76 -10.80 -0.90
C LYS A 9 -10.22 -11.34 -2.23
N ALA A 10 -11.05 -11.44 -3.28
CA ALA A 10 -10.61 -11.93 -4.59
C ALA A 10 -9.84 -10.90 -5.43
N TYR A 11 -9.76 -9.65 -4.99
CA TYR A 11 -9.38 -8.53 -5.86
C TYR A 11 -8.04 -7.87 -5.48
N ILE A 12 -7.36 -8.30 -4.41
CA ILE A 12 -6.11 -7.66 -3.92
C ILE A 12 -4.93 -8.63 -3.88
N SER A 13 -5.11 -9.91 -4.24
CA SER A 13 -3.98 -10.70 -4.71
C SER A 13 -3.62 -10.23 -6.11
N ASP A 14 -2.39 -9.78 -6.32
CA ASP A 14 -1.87 -9.57 -7.69
C ASP A 14 -1.64 -10.91 -8.41
N SER A 15 -1.93 -12.04 -7.74
CA SER A 15 -2.03 -13.37 -8.32
C SER A 15 -3.48 -13.73 -8.66
N ASN A 16 -3.69 -14.28 -9.87
CA ASN A 16 -4.94 -14.94 -10.30
C ASN A 16 -5.34 -16.14 -9.42
N THR A 17 -4.53 -16.45 -8.41
CA THR A 17 -4.73 -17.52 -7.45
C THR A 17 -4.93 -16.91 -6.07
N THR A 18 -6.09 -17.20 -5.47
CA THR A 18 -6.57 -16.72 -4.16
C THR A 18 -5.73 -17.19 -2.95
N ASN A 19 -4.55 -17.75 -3.18
CA ASN A 19 -3.71 -18.40 -2.15
C ASN A 19 -2.25 -17.90 -2.05
N CYS A 20 -1.77 -17.00 -2.92
CA CYS A 20 -0.33 -16.73 -3.04
C CYS A 20 0.22 -15.50 -2.29
N ALA A 21 -0.57 -14.72 -1.55
CA ALA A 21 -0.03 -13.58 -0.78
C ALA A 21 0.23 -13.88 0.71
N LYS A 22 -0.29 -15.01 1.22
CA LYS A 22 -0.17 -15.38 2.64
C LYS A 22 1.30 -15.54 3.03
N GLY A 23 1.76 -14.70 3.95
CA GLY A 23 3.03 -14.91 4.66
C GLY A 23 4.20 -14.04 4.21
N ILE A 24 3.98 -12.99 3.40
CA ILE A 24 5.05 -12.07 3.03
C ILE A 24 5.40 -11.15 4.23
N PRO A 25 6.65 -11.18 4.72
CA PRO A 25 7.07 -10.34 5.85
C PRO A 25 6.96 -8.85 5.53
N LYS A 26 6.69 -8.01 6.55
CA LYS A 26 6.64 -6.54 6.41
C LYS A 26 7.90 -5.97 5.72
N LYS A 27 9.08 -6.48 6.07
CA LYS A 27 10.35 -6.06 5.47
C LYS A 27 10.44 -6.35 3.97
N HIS A 28 9.77 -7.41 3.49
CA HIS A 28 9.74 -7.75 2.07
C HIS A 28 8.79 -6.81 1.32
N TRP A 29 7.66 -6.44 1.94
CA TRP A 29 6.77 -5.39 1.41
C TRP A 29 7.49 -4.04 1.31
N ILE A 30 8.33 -3.66 2.29
CA ILE A 30 9.12 -2.42 2.23
C ILE A 30 10.03 -2.41 0.98
N VAL A 31 10.67 -3.53 0.66
CA VAL A 31 11.50 -3.67 -0.55
C VAL A 31 10.63 -3.54 -1.82
N TYR A 32 9.48 -4.20 -1.89
CA TYR A 32 8.56 -4.06 -3.02
C TYR A 32 8.13 -2.60 -3.26
N TYR A 33 7.75 -1.89 -2.21
CA TYR A 33 7.31 -0.51 -2.34
C TYR A 33 8.43 0.47 -2.65
N TYR A 34 9.64 0.17 -2.21
CA TYR A 34 10.82 0.87 -2.69
C TYR A 34 10.97 0.71 -4.21
N LEU A 35 10.94 -0.53 -4.72
CA LEU A 35 11.00 -0.80 -6.16
C LEU A 35 9.88 -0.06 -6.91
N LEU A 36 8.67 -0.08 -6.38
CA LEU A 36 7.53 0.65 -6.96
C LEU A 36 7.80 2.16 -7.01
N SER A 37 8.40 2.74 -5.98
CA SER A 37 8.70 4.19 -5.89
C SER A 37 9.77 4.68 -6.86
N ILE A 38 10.70 3.80 -7.27
CA ILE A 38 11.77 4.12 -8.24
C ILE A 38 11.49 3.58 -9.64
N SER A 39 10.42 2.80 -9.80
CA SER A 39 10.07 2.20 -11.07
C SER A 39 9.66 3.24 -12.11
N LYS A 40 10.03 2.94 -13.35
CA LYS A 40 9.69 3.72 -14.53
C LYS A 40 8.46 3.09 -15.19
N TRP A 41 7.71 3.90 -15.92
CA TRP A 41 6.59 3.45 -16.74
C TRP A 41 6.72 4.07 -18.13
N ASN A 42 6.71 3.23 -19.16
CA ASN A 42 6.76 3.71 -20.53
C ASN A 42 5.35 3.96 -21.05
N TYR A 43 4.87 5.20 -20.90
CA TYR A 43 3.57 5.61 -21.41
C TYR A 43 3.47 5.49 -22.94
N LYS A 44 4.58 5.77 -23.66
CA LYS A 44 4.60 5.80 -25.13
C LYS A 44 4.32 4.42 -25.72
N ASP A 45 4.88 3.37 -25.11
CA ASP A 45 4.73 1.99 -25.57
C ASP A 45 3.48 1.30 -25.00
N LYS A 46 2.61 2.03 -24.29
CA LYS A 46 1.38 1.54 -23.65
C LYS A 46 1.61 0.29 -22.79
N GLU A 47 2.80 0.17 -22.19
CA GLU A 47 3.18 -0.97 -21.37
C GLU A 47 2.23 -1.11 -20.18
N GLN A 48 1.81 -2.35 -19.90
CA GLN A 48 0.94 -2.66 -18.76
C GLN A 48 1.72 -2.98 -17.48
N HIS A 49 3.01 -2.63 -17.42
CA HIS A 49 3.88 -2.90 -16.29
C HIS A 49 4.83 -1.73 -16.02
N ARG A 50 5.34 -1.67 -14.80
CA ARG A 50 6.40 -0.77 -14.36
C ARG A 50 7.69 -1.59 -14.34
N TYR A 51 8.83 -0.94 -14.53
CA TYR A 51 10.11 -1.64 -14.50
C TYR A 51 11.16 -0.91 -13.67
N VAL A 52 12.09 -1.68 -13.12
CA VAL A 52 13.30 -1.18 -12.45
C VAL A 52 14.51 -1.87 -13.08
N TYR A 53 15.43 -1.10 -13.63
CA TYR A 53 16.68 -1.67 -14.14
C TYR A 53 17.55 -2.17 -12.99
N LYS A 54 18.01 -3.43 -13.06
CA LYS A 54 18.85 -4.01 -11.99
C LYS A 54 20.18 -3.26 -11.84
N LYS A 55 20.73 -2.74 -12.94
CA LYS A 55 21.95 -1.90 -12.92
C LYS A 55 21.81 -0.59 -12.15
N ASP A 56 20.57 -0.09 -11.99
CA ASP A 56 20.30 1.16 -11.28
C ASP A 56 20.10 0.91 -9.75
N ILE A 57 20.20 -0.36 -9.30
CA ILE A 57 19.98 -0.77 -7.91
C ILE A 57 21.32 -0.87 -7.17
N ASN A 58 21.60 0.11 -6.32
CA ASN A 58 22.66 0.01 -5.32
C ASN A 58 22.15 -0.64 -4.03
N ILE A 59 22.30 -1.96 -3.91
CA ILE A 59 21.76 -2.73 -2.78
C ILE A 59 22.31 -2.22 -1.43
N SER A 60 23.58 -1.80 -1.37
CA SER A 60 24.17 -1.30 -0.11
C SER A 60 23.50 0.00 0.35
N GLU A 61 23.22 0.91 -0.57
CA GLU A 61 22.53 2.16 -0.28
C GLU A 61 21.07 1.92 0.10
N ILE A 62 20.39 1.04 -0.64
CA ILE A 62 18.99 0.66 -0.39
C ILE A 62 18.83 0.01 0.98
N SER A 63 19.71 -0.93 1.32
CA SER A 63 19.72 -1.60 2.63
C SER A 63 19.83 -0.61 3.78
N LYS A 64 20.72 0.40 3.65
CA LYS A 64 20.85 1.48 4.63
C LYS A 64 19.57 2.30 4.73
N ARG A 65 19.05 2.78 3.58
CA ARG A 65 17.86 3.63 3.51
C ARG A 65 16.60 2.97 4.07
N LEU A 66 16.41 1.68 3.78
CA LEU A 66 15.22 0.94 4.19
C LEU A 66 15.39 0.26 5.56
N LYS A 67 16.56 0.38 6.20
CA LYS A 67 16.90 -0.33 7.45
C LYS A 67 16.69 -1.86 7.34
N VAL A 68 17.06 -2.44 6.19
CA VAL A 68 17.02 -3.89 5.94
C VAL A 68 18.43 -4.41 5.61
N SER A 69 18.76 -5.62 6.06
CA SER A 69 20.05 -6.22 5.70
C SER A 69 20.07 -6.59 4.21
N ARG A 70 21.27 -6.77 3.64
CA ARG A 70 21.42 -7.27 2.27
C ARG A 70 20.77 -8.65 2.10
N THR A 71 20.94 -9.53 3.07
CA THR A 71 20.30 -10.86 3.10
C THR A 71 18.77 -10.75 3.07
N THR A 72 18.20 -9.84 3.86
CA THR A 72 16.75 -9.58 3.81
C THR A 72 16.32 -9.00 2.47
N TYR A 73 17.13 -8.17 1.82
CA TYR A 73 16.82 -7.67 0.48
C TYR A 73 16.74 -8.82 -0.55
N TYR A 74 17.74 -9.69 -0.61
CA TYR A 74 17.71 -10.83 -1.55
C TYR A 74 16.56 -11.80 -1.26
N SER A 75 16.36 -12.15 0.01
CA SER A 75 15.21 -12.97 0.43
C SER A 75 13.88 -12.30 0.09
N ALA A 76 13.80 -10.97 0.15
CA ALA A 76 12.63 -10.24 -0.31
C ALA A 76 12.41 -10.38 -1.81
N ILE A 77 13.43 -10.17 -2.64
CA ILE A 77 13.32 -10.33 -4.09
C ILE A 77 12.85 -11.74 -4.46
N GLU A 78 13.49 -12.77 -3.91
CA GLU A 78 13.12 -14.16 -4.15
C GLU A 78 11.66 -14.44 -3.75
N ASN A 79 11.27 -14.01 -2.55
CA ASN A 79 9.91 -14.21 -2.06
C ASN A 79 8.87 -13.44 -2.92
N LEU A 80 9.20 -12.23 -3.38
CA LEU A 80 8.31 -11.45 -4.26
C LEU A 80 8.16 -12.11 -5.65
N ILE A 81 9.22 -12.72 -6.18
CA ILE A 81 9.17 -13.49 -7.44
C ILE A 81 8.34 -14.76 -7.25
N ASN A 82 8.61 -15.55 -6.21
CA ASN A 82 7.90 -16.81 -5.94
C ASN A 82 6.39 -16.61 -5.75
N ASN A 83 5.98 -15.43 -5.27
CA ASN A 83 4.56 -15.07 -5.12
C ASN A 83 4.00 -14.28 -6.31
N ASN A 84 4.72 -14.18 -7.43
CA ASN A 84 4.32 -13.49 -8.65
C ASN A 84 4.00 -11.99 -8.46
N ILE A 85 4.59 -11.34 -7.46
CA ILE A 85 4.42 -9.90 -7.19
C ILE A 85 5.38 -9.07 -8.04
N ILE A 86 6.56 -9.61 -8.34
CA ILE A 86 7.48 -9.10 -9.35
C ILE A 86 7.87 -10.26 -10.26
N ALA A 87 8.26 -9.97 -11.49
CA ALA A 87 8.76 -10.96 -12.43
C ALA A 87 10.15 -10.56 -12.92
N GLU A 88 11.00 -11.55 -13.14
CA GLU A 88 12.21 -11.40 -13.93
C GLU A 88 11.86 -11.64 -15.40
N ASP A 89 12.47 -10.86 -16.29
CA ASP A 89 12.27 -11.08 -17.72
C ASP A 89 13.08 -12.31 -18.16
N SER A 90 12.39 -13.39 -18.49
CA SER A 90 12.98 -14.71 -18.79
C SER A 90 13.97 -14.72 -19.95
N TYR A 91 13.93 -13.70 -20.81
CA TYR A 91 14.81 -13.55 -21.97
C TYR A 91 15.93 -12.53 -21.75
N ASN A 92 15.80 -11.64 -20.76
CA ASN A 92 16.70 -10.51 -20.62
C ASN A 92 16.72 -9.99 -19.18
N ASP A 93 17.67 -10.48 -18.38
CA ASP A 93 17.74 -10.22 -16.93
C ASP A 93 18.08 -8.77 -16.52
N LYS A 94 17.85 -7.80 -17.41
CA LYS A 94 18.22 -6.40 -17.25
C LYS A 94 17.34 -5.65 -16.25
N TYR A 95 16.10 -6.08 -16.03
CA TYR A 95 15.13 -5.34 -15.21
C TYR A 95 14.16 -6.26 -14.48
N TYR A 96 13.69 -5.80 -13.31
CA TYR A 96 12.51 -6.36 -12.66
C TYR A 96 11.26 -5.77 -13.29
N LYS A 97 10.31 -6.63 -13.68
CA LYS A 97 8.95 -6.26 -14.09
C LYS A 97 8.08 -6.23 -12.83
N LEU A 98 7.49 -5.08 -12.55
CA LEU A 98 6.46 -4.94 -11.53
C LEU A 98 5.12 -4.99 -12.26
N PRO A 99 4.41 -6.15 -12.27
CA PRO A 99 3.10 -6.26 -12.87
C PRO A 99 2.24 -5.11 -12.35
N SER A 100 1.89 -4.18 -13.24
CA SER A 100 1.09 -3.00 -12.89
C SER A 100 -0.37 -3.34 -13.07
N TYR A 101 -0.78 -4.51 -12.56
CA TYR A 101 -2.18 -4.87 -12.55
C TYR A 101 -2.73 -4.69 -11.14
N PRO A 102 -3.58 -3.67 -10.93
CA PRO A 102 -4.18 -2.79 -11.92
C PRO A 102 -3.25 -1.62 -12.29
N LYS A 103 -3.54 -1.03 -13.48
CA LYS A 103 -2.92 0.22 -13.99
C LYS A 103 -2.98 1.39 -12.98
N CYS A 104 -3.68 1.20 -11.86
CA CYS A 104 -3.89 2.15 -10.79
C CYS A 104 -2.62 2.66 -10.13
N TYR A 105 -1.54 1.87 -10.11
CA TYR A 105 -0.27 2.29 -9.53
C TYR A 105 0.62 3.05 -10.53
N ALA A 106 0.37 2.92 -11.84
CA ALA A 106 1.10 3.64 -12.87
C ALA A 106 0.95 5.16 -12.71
N ASN A 107 -0.27 5.61 -12.39
CA ASN A 107 -0.61 7.03 -12.33
C ASN A 107 -0.31 7.72 -10.98
N ILE A 108 0.24 7.01 -9.99
CA ILE A 108 0.61 7.61 -8.70
C ILE A 108 1.88 8.42 -8.88
N GLN A 109 1.86 9.68 -8.42
CA GLN A 109 3.06 10.53 -8.45
C GLN A 109 4.17 9.92 -7.60
N PRO A 110 5.42 9.79 -8.11
CA PRO A 110 6.50 9.11 -7.40
C PRO A 110 6.78 9.65 -5.99
N TYR A 111 6.62 10.96 -5.76
CA TYR A 111 6.84 11.56 -4.43
C TYR A 111 5.86 11.03 -3.38
N VAL A 112 4.60 10.74 -3.75
CA VAL A 112 3.61 10.18 -2.82
C VAL A 112 4.06 8.82 -2.29
N LEU A 113 4.56 7.96 -3.18
CA LEU A 113 5.08 6.65 -2.80
C LEU A 113 6.33 6.79 -1.93
N LYS A 114 7.23 7.71 -2.26
CA LYS A 114 8.45 7.98 -1.47
C LYS A 114 8.14 8.45 -0.06
N GLU A 115 7.18 9.36 0.11
CA GLU A 115 6.77 9.87 1.43
C GLU A 115 6.14 8.78 2.29
N LEU A 116 5.12 8.10 1.77
CA LEU A 116 4.45 7.03 2.50
C LEU A 116 5.41 5.87 2.84
N LEU A 117 6.40 5.60 1.98
CA LEU A 117 7.47 4.65 2.27
C LEU A 117 8.38 5.13 3.41
N ALA A 118 8.66 6.43 3.53
CA ALA A 118 9.45 6.97 4.64
C ALA A 118 8.79 6.67 6.01
N TYR A 119 7.47 6.82 6.12
CA TYR A 119 6.73 6.40 7.31
C TYR A 119 6.90 4.90 7.60
N SER A 120 7.04 4.07 6.56
CA SER A 120 7.21 2.61 6.71
C SER A 120 8.55 2.21 7.32
N VAL A 121 9.57 3.07 7.18
CA VAL A 121 10.90 2.88 7.75
C VAL A 121 10.96 3.33 9.21
N GLU A 122 10.18 4.34 9.57
CA GLU A 122 10.18 4.94 10.93
C GLU A 122 9.14 4.34 11.88
N SER A 123 8.07 3.72 11.37
CA SER A 123 6.99 3.19 12.20
C SER A 123 6.43 1.88 11.68
N ASP A 124 6.06 1.01 12.63
CA ASP A 124 5.36 -0.24 12.40
C ASP A 124 4.00 -0.09 11.66
N ILE A 125 3.39 1.10 11.74
CA ILE A 125 2.13 1.45 11.07
C ILE A 125 2.37 1.91 9.62
N GLY A 126 3.55 2.43 9.30
CA GLY A 126 3.80 3.10 8.02
C GLY A 126 3.68 2.18 6.80
N ILE A 127 4.07 0.90 6.94
CA ILE A 127 3.89 -0.06 5.85
C ILE A 127 2.41 -0.33 5.57
N ASP A 128 1.59 -0.40 6.62
CA ASP A 128 0.15 -0.62 6.50
C ASP A 128 -0.57 0.65 6.01
N LEU A 129 -0.02 1.83 6.29
CA LEU A 129 -0.48 3.11 5.73
C LEU A 129 -0.36 3.12 4.20
N LEU A 130 0.84 2.84 3.66
CA LEU A 130 1.06 2.78 2.22
C LEU A 130 0.22 1.65 1.59
N ARG A 131 0.20 0.46 2.19
CA ARG A 131 -0.63 -0.67 1.72
C ARG A 131 -2.10 -0.31 1.62
N THR A 132 -2.64 0.34 2.64
CA THR A 132 -4.05 0.75 2.68
C THR A 132 -4.36 1.77 1.59
N TYR A 133 -3.46 2.72 1.34
CA TYR A 133 -3.61 3.66 0.22
C TYR A 133 -3.70 2.93 -1.13
N LEU A 134 -2.79 1.97 -1.39
CA LEU A 134 -2.77 1.21 -2.64
C LEU A 134 -4.02 0.31 -2.79
N ILE A 135 -4.44 -0.34 -1.70
CA ILE A 135 -5.70 -1.10 -1.61
C ILE A 135 -6.89 -0.24 -2.02
N LEU A 136 -7.03 0.96 -1.44
CA LEU A 136 -8.15 1.85 -1.72
C LEU A 136 -8.08 2.41 -3.14
N LYS A 137 -6.87 2.66 -3.66
CA LYS A 137 -6.64 3.10 -5.05
C LYS A 137 -7.07 2.03 -6.05
N LYS A 138 -6.66 0.77 -5.84
CA LYS A 138 -7.12 -0.39 -6.62
C LYS A 138 -8.63 -0.55 -6.54
N TYR A 139 -9.19 -0.48 -5.33
CA TYR A 139 -10.64 -0.55 -5.11
C TYR A 139 -11.42 0.56 -5.83
N ASN A 140 -10.85 1.77 -5.89
CA ASN A 140 -11.49 2.91 -6.56
C ASN A 140 -11.53 2.76 -8.09
N GLU A 141 -10.56 2.11 -8.71
CA GLU A 141 -10.52 1.98 -10.17
C GLU A 141 -11.34 0.80 -10.71
N LEU A 142 -11.52 -0.25 -9.91
CA LEU A 142 -12.23 -1.47 -10.35
C LEU A 142 -13.76 -1.34 -10.35
N LYS A 143 -14.34 -0.27 -9.81
CA LYS A 143 -15.80 -0.10 -9.69
C LYS A 143 -16.25 1.27 -10.20
N THR A 144 -16.54 1.38 -11.48
CA THR A 144 -16.99 2.65 -12.09
C THR A 144 -18.43 3.03 -11.71
N ASN A 145 -19.31 2.10 -11.30
CA ASN A 145 -20.75 2.38 -11.12
C ASN A 145 -21.38 1.85 -9.81
N ILE A 146 -20.60 1.53 -8.76
CA ILE A 146 -21.14 1.01 -7.49
C ILE A 146 -20.66 1.87 -6.33
N ILE A 147 -21.53 2.11 -5.34
CA ILE A 147 -21.18 2.75 -4.07
C ILE A 147 -20.01 2.00 -3.43
N LYS A 148 -18.88 2.69 -3.25
CA LYS A 148 -17.60 2.12 -2.79
C LYS A 148 -17.56 2.05 -1.27
N ASN A 149 -18.34 1.12 -0.72
CA ASN A 149 -18.39 0.89 0.72
C ASN A 149 -17.30 -0.10 1.18
N PHE A 150 -16.75 0.14 2.37
CA PHE A 150 -15.86 -0.77 3.07
C PHE A 150 -16.01 -0.59 4.60
N THR A 151 -15.50 -1.55 5.35
CA THR A 151 -15.40 -1.52 6.82
C THR A 151 -13.94 -1.62 7.24
N LYS A 152 -13.64 -1.28 8.50
CA LYS A 152 -12.29 -1.51 9.05
C LYS A 152 -11.89 -2.99 8.97
N LYS A 153 -12.86 -3.90 9.14
CA LYS A 153 -12.64 -5.35 8.98
C LYS A 153 -12.14 -5.70 7.59
N ASP A 154 -12.71 -5.11 6.56
CA ASP A 154 -12.29 -5.37 5.18
C ASP A 154 -10.83 -5.01 4.98
N ILE A 155 -10.38 -3.85 5.50
CA ILE A 155 -8.98 -3.44 5.41
C ILE A 155 -8.06 -4.34 6.25
N VAL A 156 -8.42 -4.67 7.50
CA VAL A 156 -7.65 -5.60 8.36
C VAL A 156 -7.41 -6.93 7.64
N VAL A 157 -8.46 -7.47 7.03
CA VAL A 157 -8.42 -8.70 6.25
C VAL A 157 -7.47 -8.59 5.06
N LEU A 158 -7.56 -7.49 4.32
CA LEU A 158 -6.73 -7.26 3.11
C LEU A 158 -5.27 -6.99 3.43
N LEU A 159 -5.00 -6.42 4.60
CA LEU A 159 -3.64 -6.29 5.13
C LEU A 159 -3.09 -7.61 5.67
N GLU A 160 -3.90 -8.67 5.69
CA GLU A 160 -3.60 -9.97 6.28
C GLU A 160 -3.25 -9.87 7.78
N ARG A 161 -4.00 -9.02 8.50
CA ARG A 161 -3.87 -8.85 9.95
C ARG A 161 -4.92 -9.69 10.68
N GLY A 162 -4.63 -10.06 11.93
CA GLY A 162 -5.52 -10.91 12.72
C GLY A 162 -6.90 -10.28 12.91
N GLU A 163 -7.95 -10.92 12.37
CA GLU A 163 -9.33 -10.39 12.36
C GLU A 163 -9.94 -10.19 13.76
N SER A 164 -9.40 -10.84 14.79
CA SER A 164 -9.89 -10.78 16.18
C SER A 164 -9.23 -9.70 17.03
N ALA A 165 -8.18 -9.03 16.52
CA ALA A 165 -7.40 -8.10 17.33
C ALA A 165 -8.00 -6.68 17.29
N THR A 166 -8.63 -6.23 18.38
CA THR A 166 -9.12 -4.85 18.57
C THR A 166 -8.07 -3.78 18.20
N ARG A 167 -6.79 -4.08 18.49
CA ARG A 167 -5.65 -3.22 18.16
C ARG A 167 -5.50 -2.98 16.65
N GLU A 168 -5.76 -3.98 15.81
CA GLU A 168 -5.63 -3.85 14.35
C GLU A 168 -6.73 -2.96 13.76
N TYR A 169 -7.94 -3.02 14.32
CA TYR A 169 -9.02 -2.09 13.96
C TYR A 169 -8.71 -0.64 14.34
N ARG A 170 -8.01 -0.40 15.47
CA ARG A 170 -7.55 0.95 15.84
C ARG A 170 -6.46 1.45 14.90
N LYS A 171 -5.50 0.61 14.54
CA LYS A 171 -4.46 0.95 13.55
C LYS A 171 -5.04 1.36 12.20
N VAL A 172 -6.01 0.59 11.69
CA VAL A 172 -6.70 0.92 10.43
C VAL A 172 -7.43 2.27 10.53
N GLU A 173 -8.05 2.57 11.67
CA GLU A 173 -8.70 3.87 11.87
C GLU A 173 -7.70 5.04 11.80
N ILE A 174 -6.58 4.93 12.50
CA ILE A 174 -5.48 5.92 12.44
C ILE A 174 -4.98 6.10 11.01
N ILE A 175 -4.77 4.98 10.29
CA ILE A 175 -4.35 4.99 8.89
C ILE A 175 -5.35 5.74 8.01
N LEU A 176 -6.66 5.51 8.18
CA LEU A 176 -7.69 6.19 7.40
C LEU A 176 -7.72 7.69 7.70
N ILE A 177 -7.56 8.09 8.96
CA ILE A 177 -7.46 9.49 9.38
C ILE A 177 -6.24 10.15 8.73
N LEU A 178 -5.08 9.49 8.79
CA LEU A 178 -3.84 9.96 8.18
C LEU A 178 -3.97 10.17 6.67
N LEU A 179 -4.47 9.17 5.95
CA LEU A 179 -4.64 9.27 4.50
C LEU A 179 -5.62 10.37 4.10
N LYS A 180 -6.65 10.65 4.92
CA LYS A 180 -7.56 11.78 4.72
C LYS A 180 -6.88 13.12 5.01
N LYS A 181 -6.10 13.23 6.10
CA LYS A 181 -5.31 14.43 6.44
C LYS A 181 -4.25 14.73 5.37
N PHE A 182 -3.66 13.70 4.77
CA PHE A 182 -2.72 13.82 3.67
C PHE A 182 -3.40 14.13 2.33
N ASP A 183 -4.71 14.33 2.28
CA ASP A 183 -5.45 14.56 1.04
C ASP A 183 -5.19 13.46 -0.02
N LEU A 184 -5.03 12.21 0.43
CA LEU A 184 -4.86 11.06 -0.45
C LEU A 184 -6.17 10.29 -0.67
N ILE A 185 -7.05 10.30 0.34
CA ILE A 185 -8.38 9.70 0.25
C ILE A 185 -9.42 10.65 0.82
N ASP A 186 -10.65 10.51 0.33
CA ASP A 186 -11.80 11.10 0.99
C ASP A 186 -12.92 10.07 1.16
N PHE A 187 -13.61 10.12 2.29
CA PHE A 187 -14.69 9.21 2.65
C PHE A 187 -15.66 9.85 3.63
N THR A 188 -16.89 9.33 3.62
CA THR A 188 -17.90 9.53 4.66
C THR A 188 -18.01 8.30 5.55
N LYS A 189 -18.38 8.46 6.81
CA LYS A 189 -18.61 7.35 7.75
C LYS A 189 -20.07 7.35 8.21
N GLU A 190 -20.68 6.17 8.24
CA GLU A 190 -22.04 5.93 8.71
C GLU A 190 -22.00 4.87 9.81
N PHE A 191 -22.65 5.14 10.94
CA PHE A 191 -22.79 4.17 12.02
C PHE A 191 -23.92 3.20 11.73
N LYS A 192 -23.65 1.90 11.76
CA LYS A 192 -24.66 0.85 11.59
C LYS A 192 -24.75 -0.01 12.84
N ARG A 193 -25.99 -0.22 13.27
CA ARG A 193 -26.34 -1.12 14.36
C ARG A 193 -27.21 -2.25 13.82
N THR A 194 -26.81 -3.47 14.12
CA THR A 194 -27.62 -4.68 13.93
C THR A 194 -28.00 -5.26 15.29
N LYS A 195 -28.84 -6.29 15.33
CA LYS A 195 -29.20 -6.99 16.57
C LYS A 195 -27.98 -7.55 17.33
N ILE A 196 -26.89 -7.85 16.61
CA ILE A 196 -25.72 -8.57 17.15
C ILE A 196 -24.41 -7.80 17.06
N SER A 197 -24.39 -6.63 16.42
CA SER A 197 -23.14 -5.87 16.22
C SER A 197 -23.37 -4.39 15.96
N GLN A 198 -22.36 -3.59 16.28
CA GLN A 198 -22.27 -2.17 15.97
C GLN A 198 -20.97 -1.93 15.22
N TYR A 199 -21.03 -1.23 14.09
CA TYR A 199 -19.85 -0.98 13.27
C TYR A 199 -20.04 0.24 12.37
N TYR A 200 -18.92 0.83 11.94
CA TYR A 200 -18.93 1.90 10.95
C TYR A 200 -18.77 1.34 9.53
N VAL A 201 -19.57 1.87 8.61
CA VAL A 201 -19.39 1.70 7.17
C VAL A 201 -18.81 2.98 6.60
N TYR A 202 -17.75 2.84 5.82
CA TYR A 202 -17.05 3.93 5.16
C TYR A 202 -17.42 3.92 3.69
N THR A 203 -17.83 5.07 3.16
CA THR A 203 -18.08 5.24 1.72
C THR A 203 -16.96 6.06 1.13
N LEU A 204 -16.13 5.42 0.30
CA LEU A 204 -15.03 6.07 -0.39
C LEU A 204 -15.58 7.04 -1.45
N LYS A 205 -15.21 8.31 -1.34
CA LYS A 205 -15.60 9.38 -2.28
C LYS A 205 -14.53 9.64 -3.32
N LYS A 206 -13.27 9.66 -2.91
CA LYS A 206 -12.14 9.99 -3.78
C LYS A 206 -10.87 9.28 -3.35
N VAL A 207 -9.99 9.01 -4.31
CA VAL A 207 -8.58 8.63 -4.08
C VAL A 207 -7.70 9.44 -5.03
N ASN A 208 -6.86 10.31 -4.48
CA ASN A 208 -5.97 11.18 -5.24
C ASN A 208 -4.66 10.45 -5.59
N THR A 209 -4.08 10.79 -6.74
CA THR A 209 -2.75 10.33 -7.17
C THR A 209 -1.63 11.32 -6.83
N HIS A 210 -2.00 12.49 -6.32
CA HIS A 210 -1.15 13.59 -5.89
C HIS A 210 -1.67 14.12 -4.55
N SER A 211 -0.82 14.80 -3.79
CA SER A 211 -1.20 15.46 -2.54
C SER A 211 -0.37 16.73 -2.38
N ASN A 212 -1.05 17.87 -2.37
CA ASN A 212 -0.40 19.16 -2.09
C ASN A 212 0.13 19.20 -0.65
N TYR A 213 -0.56 18.54 0.28
CA TYR A 213 -0.11 18.39 1.66
C TYR A 213 1.26 17.69 1.72
N LEU A 214 1.38 16.53 1.07
CA LEU A 214 2.65 15.79 1.06
C LEU A 214 3.72 16.54 0.26
N TYR A 215 3.38 17.16 -0.87
CA TYR A 215 4.33 17.92 -1.67
C TYR A 215 4.98 19.08 -0.88
N ASN A 216 4.17 19.87 -0.17
CA ASN A 216 4.67 20.99 0.62
C ASN A 216 5.49 20.53 1.84
N ASN A 217 5.25 19.33 2.35
CA ASN A 217 5.96 18.75 3.47
C ASN A 217 7.19 17.91 3.06
N PHE A 218 7.26 17.50 1.80
CA PHE A 218 8.38 16.75 1.20
C PHE A 218 9.72 17.48 1.32
N ILE A 219 9.68 18.80 1.39
CA ILE A 219 10.88 19.65 1.45
C ILE A 219 11.61 19.51 2.80
N ASN A 220 10.99 18.89 3.83
CA ASN A 220 11.66 18.63 5.12
C ASN A 220 11.06 17.43 5.92
N PRO A 221 11.31 16.17 5.51
CA PRO A 221 10.49 15.01 5.90
C PRO A 221 10.80 14.44 7.30
N GLU A 222 12.06 14.40 7.74
CA GLU A 222 12.45 13.60 8.92
C GLU A 222 11.95 14.17 10.26
N LYS A 223 11.95 15.50 10.40
CA LYS A 223 11.49 16.17 11.64
C LYS A 223 9.97 16.09 11.80
N LYS A 224 9.24 16.22 10.69
CA LYS A 224 7.78 16.33 10.68
C LYS A 224 7.06 14.98 10.81
N ILE A 225 7.66 13.89 10.30
CA ILE A 225 7.13 12.52 10.47
C ILE A 225 7.05 12.17 11.96
N LYS A 226 8.11 12.46 12.73
CA LYS A 226 8.13 12.21 14.18
C LYS A 226 7.08 13.04 14.91
N GLU A 227 6.97 14.33 14.60
CA GLU A 227 5.96 15.22 15.20
C GLU A 227 4.52 14.76 14.90
N ILE A 228 4.21 14.39 13.64
CA ILE A 228 2.88 13.89 13.26
C ILE A 228 2.57 12.57 13.97
N MET A 229 3.53 11.64 14.00
CA MET A 229 3.34 10.35 14.67
C MET A 229 3.19 10.52 16.19
N GLN A 230 3.89 11.48 16.80
CA GLN A 230 3.80 11.78 18.22
C GLN A 230 2.45 12.41 18.59
N GLN A 231 1.99 13.42 17.84
CA GLN A 231 0.66 14.01 18.01
C GLN A 231 -0.46 12.95 17.89
N LEU A 232 -0.31 12.01 16.96
CA LEU A 232 -1.28 10.92 16.78
C LEU A 232 -1.25 9.87 17.89
N LEU A 233 -0.11 9.71 18.57
CA LEU A 233 -0.01 8.85 19.76
C LEU A 233 -0.57 9.53 21.01
N GLU A 234 -0.56 10.87 21.06
CA GLU A 234 -1.11 11.68 22.14
C GLU A 234 -2.64 11.88 22.02
N GLU A 235 -3.20 11.81 20.81
CA GLU A 235 -4.65 11.85 20.54
C GLU A 235 -5.37 10.49 20.74
N LEU A 236 -4.66 9.45 21.18
CA LEU A 236 -5.16 8.06 21.39
C LEU A 236 -5.24 7.66 22.87
#